data_AF-A0A8J3L347-F1
#
_entry.id   AF-A0A8J3L347-F1
#
_cell.length_a   1.000
_cell.length_b   1.000
_cell.length_c   1.000
_cell.angle_alpha   90.00
_cell.angle_beta   90.00
_cell.angle_gamma   90.00
#
_symmetry.space_group_name_H-M   'P 1'
#
loop_
_entity.id
_entity.type
_entity.pdbx_description
1 polymer ?
#
loop_
_entity_poly.entity_id
_entity_poly.type
_entity_poly.pdbx_seq_one_letter_code
_entity_poly.pdbx_strand_id
1 'polypeptide(L)'
;MSQKKVEVRLPDGSVRAADLGPDVDLDIEDVRDSRGERVTEEYVEAAIKSARRGRPSIAGEEGDSPRVQFRVPTRLLDRARARAAAEGKTVSQLAREAFEEKLAA
;
A
#
# COMPACT_ATOMS: atom_id res chain seq x y z
N MET A 1 -25.26 -24.08 2.45
CA MET A 1 -24.48 -22.98 1.84
C MET A 1 -23.92 -22.15 2.98
N SER A 2 -22.60 -22.08 3.14
CA SER A 2 -21.95 -21.43 4.30
C SER A 2 -21.87 -19.93 4.05
N GLN A 3 -22.57 -19.12 4.84
CA GLN A 3 -22.47 -17.67 4.75
C GLN A 3 -21.04 -17.23 5.11
N LYS A 4 -20.39 -16.46 4.23
CA LYS A 4 -19.10 -15.85 4.50
C LYS A 4 -19.35 -14.63 5.39
N LYS A 5 -18.91 -14.70 6.64
CA LYS A 5 -18.92 -13.56 7.55
C LYS A 5 -17.83 -12.58 7.12
N VAL A 6 -18.19 -11.33 6.85
CA VAL A 6 -17.24 -10.28 6.44
C VAL A 6 -17.21 -9.20 7.51
N GLU A 7 -16.02 -8.72 7.83
CA GLU A 7 -15.82 -7.58 8.73
C GLU A 7 -15.67 -6.31 7.90
N VAL A 8 -16.62 -5.39 8.02
CA VAL A 8 -16.59 -4.08 7.35
C VAL A 8 -15.97 -3.07 8.30
N ARG A 9 -14.87 -2.45 7.87
CA ARG A 9 -14.25 -1.33 8.60
C ARG A 9 -14.82 -0.01 8.10
N LEU A 10 -15.43 0.75 9.00
CA LEU A 10 -16.02 2.05 8.74
C LEU A 10 -14.95 3.18 8.76
N PRO A 11 -15.24 4.36 8.17
CA PRO A 11 -14.30 5.48 8.12
C PRO A 11 -13.87 6.01 9.50
N ASP A 12 -14.69 5.79 10.53
CA ASP A 12 -14.39 6.13 11.92
C ASP A 12 -13.48 5.11 12.63
N GLY A 13 -13.03 4.08 11.90
CA GLY A 13 -12.16 3.02 12.42
C GLY A 13 -12.90 1.88 13.13
N SER A 14 -14.22 1.97 13.30
CA SER A 14 -15.01 0.89 13.88
C SER A 14 -15.15 -0.29 12.90
N VAL A 15 -15.23 -1.50 13.43
CA VAL A 15 -15.42 -2.73 12.64
C VAL A 15 -16.79 -3.31 12.97
N ARG A 16 -17.60 -3.58 11.95
CA ARG A 16 -18.89 -4.24 12.08
C ARG A 16 -18.87 -5.57 11.35
N ALA A 17 -19.33 -6.61 12.02
CA ALA A 17 -19.67 -7.85 11.35
C ALA A 17 -20.88 -7.60 10.43
N ALA A 18 -20.73 -7.94 9.16
CA ALA A 18 -21.80 -7.92 8.18
C ALA A 18 -22.00 -9.33 7.64
N ASP A 19 -23.25 -9.73 7.57
CA ASP A 19 -23.65 -10.93 6.86
C ASP A 19 -23.80 -10.56 5.39
N LEU A 20 -23.09 -11.27 4.51
CA LEU A 20 -23.37 -11.19 3.08
C LEU A 20 -24.75 -11.81 2.84
N GLY A 21 -25.62 -11.04 2.21
CA GLY A 21 -26.93 -11.51 1.77
C GLY A 21 -26.83 -12.63 0.73
N PRO A 22 -27.97 -13.22 0.34
CA PRO A 22 -28.02 -14.15 -0.78
C PRO A 22 -27.51 -13.49 -2.07
N ASP A 23 -27.03 -14.31 -3.01
CA ASP A 23 -26.66 -13.84 -4.35
C ASP A 23 -27.88 -13.19 -5.02
N VAL A 24 -27.66 -12.06 -5.67
CA VAL A 24 -28.69 -11.27 -6.35
C VAL A 24 -28.56 -11.47 -7.85
N ASP A 25 -29.67 -11.74 -8.52
CA ASP A 25 -29.74 -11.77 -9.98
C ASP A 25 -30.07 -10.37 -10.51
N LEU A 26 -29.06 -9.65 -11.03
CA LEU A 26 -29.19 -8.26 -11.49
C LEU A 26 -30.03 -8.10 -12.77
N ASP A 27 -30.35 -9.19 -13.48
CA ASP A 27 -31.24 -9.16 -14.63
C ASP A 27 -32.72 -9.12 -14.21
N ILE A 28 -33.03 -9.67 -13.03
CA ILE A 28 -34.40 -9.81 -12.51
C ILE A 28 -34.67 -8.77 -11.41
N GLU A 29 -33.72 -8.57 -10.52
CA GLU A 29 -33.89 -7.72 -9.33
C GLU A 29 -33.48 -6.27 -9.61
N ASP A 30 -34.27 -5.30 -9.14
CA ASP A 30 -33.92 -3.87 -9.22
C ASP A 30 -33.09 -3.46 -8.00
N VAL A 31 -31.77 -3.62 -8.10
CA VAL A 31 -30.80 -3.16 -7.10
C VAL A 31 -30.25 -1.80 -7.46
N ARG A 32 -30.11 -0.93 -6.46
CA ARG A 32 -29.61 0.44 -6.63
C ARG A 32 -28.42 0.73 -5.72
N ASP A 33 -27.51 1.56 -6.21
CA ASP A 33 -26.36 2.02 -5.44
C ASP A 33 -26.76 3.11 -4.42
N SER A 34 -25.78 3.61 -3.64
CA SER A 34 -26.02 4.67 -2.66
C SER A 34 -26.47 6.01 -3.25
N ARG A 35 -26.35 6.19 -4.57
CA ARG A 35 -26.79 7.36 -5.32
C ARG A 35 -28.16 7.14 -5.98
N GLY A 36 -28.72 5.93 -5.86
CA GLY A 36 -30.00 5.55 -6.46
C GLY A 36 -29.90 5.09 -7.92
N GLU A 37 -28.70 4.90 -8.44
CA GLU A 37 -28.43 4.42 -9.80
C GLU A 37 -28.61 2.90 -9.86
N ARG A 38 -29.21 2.40 -10.96
CA ARG A 38 -29.46 0.95 -11.12
C ARG A 38 -28.15 0.20 -11.32
N VAL A 39 -27.95 -0.83 -10.50
CA VAL A 39 -26.80 -1.74 -10.58
C VAL A 39 -27.13 -2.85 -11.56
N THR A 40 -26.56 -2.79 -12.75
CA THR A 40 -26.64 -3.84 -13.79
C THR A 40 -25.31 -4.60 -13.87
N GLU A 41 -25.28 -5.74 -14.58
CA GLU A 41 -24.04 -6.49 -14.81
C GLU A 41 -22.98 -5.61 -15.50
N GLU A 42 -23.38 -4.83 -16.51
CA GLU A 42 -22.51 -3.87 -17.20
C GLU A 42 -21.97 -2.78 -16.26
N TYR A 43 -22.82 -2.26 -15.35
CA TYR A 43 -22.40 -1.30 -14.33
C TYR A 43 -21.35 -1.91 -13.40
N VAL A 44 -21.54 -3.16 -12.98
CA VAL A 44 -20.59 -3.89 -12.11
C VAL A 44 -19.28 -4.17 -12.84
N GLU A 45 -19.32 -4.64 -14.08
CA GLU A 45 -18.12 -4.86 -14.89
C GLU A 45 -17.33 -3.57 -15.11
N ALA A 46 -18.01 -2.45 -15.41
CA ALA A 46 -17.39 -1.14 -15.53
C ALA A 46 -16.77 -0.65 -14.20
N ALA A 47 -17.46 -0.90 -13.08
CA ALA A 47 -16.95 -0.60 -11.74
C ALA A 47 -15.72 -1.46 -11.40
N ILE A 48 -15.70 -2.75 -11.73
CA ILE A 48 -14.56 -3.64 -11.51
C ILE A 48 -13.38 -3.25 -12.40
N LYS A 49 -13.63 -2.92 -13.66
CA LYS A 49 -12.59 -2.51 -14.63
C LYS A 49 -11.96 -1.17 -14.23
N SER A 50 -12.75 -0.24 -13.71
CA SER A 50 -12.26 1.04 -13.18
C SER A 50 -11.61 0.88 -11.79
N ALA A 51 -12.04 -0.09 -11.00
CA ALA A 51 -11.36 -0.57 -9.80
C ALA A 51 -10.11 -1.40 -10.17
N ARG A 52 -9.16 -0.76 -10.86
CA ARG A 52 -7.82 -1.32 -11.07
C ARG A 52 -7.26 -1.84 -9.74
N ARG A 53 -6.73 -3.07 -9.81
CA ARG A 53 -5.81 -3.79 -8.89
C ARG A 53 -5.52 -3.05 -7.58
N GLY A 54 -5.80 -3.71 -6.45
CA GLY A 54 -5.62 -3.19 -5.08
C GLY A 54 -4.28 -2.47 -4.85
N ARG A 55 -4.21 -1.70 -3.74
CA ARG A 55 -3.12 -0.75 -3.41
C ARG A 55 -1.81 -1.06 -4.16
N PRO A 56 -1.44 -0.24 -5.16
CA PRO A 56 -0.19 -0.42 -5.88
C PRO A 56 0.95 -0.63 -4.90
N SER A 57 1.78 -1.65 -5.13
CA SER A 57 3.11 -1.66 -4.51
C SER A 57 3.79 -0.36 -4.92
N ILE A 58 4.44 0.31 -3.96
CA ILE A 58 5.22 1.52 -4.22
C ILE A 58 6.28 1.31 -5.33
N ALA A 59 6.64 0.06 -5.62
CA ALA A 59 7.38 -0.33 -6.81
C ALA A 59 6.39 -0.97 -7.80
N GLY A 60 5.78 -0.14 -8.64
CA GLY A 60 5.20 -0.58 -9.90
C GLY A 60 6.31 -0.55 -10.95
N GLU A 61 6.66 -1.70 -11.50
CA GLU A 61 7.50 -1.91 -12.71
C GLU A 61 8.89 -1.24 -12.82
N GLU A 62 9.29 -0.27 -12.00
CA GLU A 62 10.62 0.37 -12.02
C GLU A 62 11.05 0.80 -10.60
N GLY A 63 12.20 0.31 -10.14
CA GLY A 63 12.84 0.84 -8.93
C GLY A 63 13.79 -0.15 -8.26
N ASP A 64 15.01 -0.27 -8.77
CA ASP A 64 16.13 -0.92 -8.09
C ASP A 64 16.43 -0.18 -6.76
N SER A 65 15.75 -0.59 -5.69
CA SER A 65 16.05 -0.11 -4.33
C SER A 65 16.44 -1.28 -3.42
N PRO A 66 17.55 -1.99 -3.72
CA PRO A 66 18.07 -3.03 -2.86
C PRO A 66 18.45 -2.44 -1.49
N ARG A 67 18.11 -3.16 -0.42
CA ARG A 67 18.44 -2.75 0.95
C ARG A 67 19.72 -3.45 1.41
N VAL A 68 20.71 -2.66 1.82
CA VAL A 68 21.93 -3.14 2.47
C VAL A 68 21.89 -2.79 3.96
N GLN A 69 22.18 -3.76 4.82
CA GLN A 69 22.24 -3.58 6.29
C GLN A 69 23.55 -4.14 6.83
N PHE A 70 24.18 -3.41 7.75
CA PHE A 70 25.42 -3.83 8.39
C PHE A 70 25.36 -3.56 9.89
N ARG A 71 26.13 -4.32 10.67
CA ARG A 71 26.33 -4.05 12.10
C ARG A 71 27.56 -3.20 12.27
N VAL A 72 27.44 -2.16 13.10
CA VAL A 72 28.56 -1.27 13.42
C VAL A 72 28.65 -1.04 14.93
N PRO A 73 29.85 -0.77 15.47
CA PRO A 73 30.00 -0.29 16.84
C PRO A 73 29.24 1.03 17.05
N THR A 74 28.65 1.22 18.24
CA THR A 74 27.88 2.43 18.58
C THR A 74 28.68 3.72 18.34
N ARG A 75 29.96 3.73 18.72
CA ARG A 75 30.87 4.88 18.50
C ARG A 75 31.00 5.27 17.03
N LEU A 76 30.87 4.33 16.10
CA LEU A 76 30.92 4.62 14.67
C LEU A 76 29.62 5.28 14.19
N LEU A 77 28.48 4.76 14.64
CA LEU A 77 27.17 5.34 14.33
C LEU A 77 27.05 6.78 14.87
N ASP A 78 27.54 7.04 16.07
CA ASP A 78 27.49 8.38 16.67
C ASP A 78 28.31 9.40 15.87
N ARG A 79 29.50 9.01 15.41
CA ARG A 79 30.32 9.84 14.51
C ARG A 79 29.63 10.09 13.18
N ALA A 80 29.00 9.06 12.60
CA ALA A 80 28.26 9.20 11.35
C ALA A 80 27.07 10.16 11.49
N ARG A 81 26.34 10.10 12.61
CA ARG A 81 25.24 11.03 12.92
C ARG A 81 25.72 12.47 13.06
N ALA A 82 26.79 12.70 13.81
CA ALA A 82 27.37 14.03 13.99
C ALA A 82 27.82 14.63 12.66
N ARG A 83 28.48 13.83 11.81
CA ARG A 83 28.92 14.26 10.48
C ARG A 83 27.74 14.56 9.55
N ALA A 84 26.76 13.68 9.51
CA ALA A 84 25.57 13.87 8.68
C ALA A 84 24.80 15.13 9.09
N ALA A 85 24.64 15.39 10.40
CA ALA A 85 24.01 16.60 10.91
C ALA A 85 24.79 17.88 10.52
N ALA A 86 26.12 17.85 10.62
CA ALA A 86 26.96 18.98 10.20
C ALA A 86 26.85 19.28 8.70
N GLU A 87 26.54 18.29 7.87
CA GLU A 87 26.34 18.43 6.43
C GLU A 87 24.86 18.61 6.02
N GLY A 88 23.92 18.64 6.97
CA GLY A 88 22.48 18.70 6.68
C GLY A 88 21.93 17.46 5.96
N LYS A 89 22.59 16.30 6.11
CA LYS A 89 22.25 15.03 5.47
C LYS A 89 21.69 14.02 6.46
N THR A 90 21.04 12.99 5.93
CA THR A 90 20.73 11.76 6.67
C THR A 90 21.94 10.83 6.71
N VAL A 91 22.00 9.95 7.71
CA VAL A 91 23.05 8.90 7.78
C VAL A 91 23.03 8.01 6.54
N SER A 92 21.86 7.72 5.98
CA SER A 92 21.74 6.91 4.76
C SER A 92 22.31 7.61 3.52
N GLN A 93 22.13 8.92 3.39
CA GLN A 93 22.74 9.70 2.29
C GLN A 93 24.27 9.71 2.42
N LEU A 94 24.79 10.00 3.62
CA LEU A 94 26.23 9.95 3.90
C LEU A 94 26.81 8.55 3.63
N ALA A 95 26.10 7.49 4.04
CA ALA A 95 26.54 6.12 3.80
C ALA A 95 26.54 5.75 2.31
N ARG A 96 25.52 6.19 1.55
CA ARG A 96 25.46 5.97 0.11
C ARG A 96 26.61 6.66 -0.61
N GLU A 97 26.86 7.94 -0.32
CA GLU A 97 27.98 8.70 -0.92
C GLU A 97 29.33 8.04 -0.62
N ALA A 98 29.57 7.65 0.63
CA ALA A 98 30.80 6.94 1.00
C ALA A 98 30.93 5.58 0.30
N PHE A 99 29.81 4.90 0.03
CA PHE A 99 29.80 3.62 -0.67
C PHE A 99 30.06 3.80 -2.17
N GLU A 100 29.44 4.80 -2.80
CA GLU A 100 29.69 5.19 -4.20
C GLU A 100 31.15 5.63 -4.40
N GLU A 101 31.68 6.50 -3.54
CA GLU A 101 33.08 6.95 -3.57
C GLU A 101 34.06 5.77 -3.47
N LYS A 102 33.72 4.78 -2.62
CA LYS A 102 34.57 3.60 -2.44
C LYS A 102 34.55 2.65 -3.64
N LEU A 103 33.46 2.61 -4.40
CA LEU A 103 33.25 1.72 -5.54
C LEU A 103 33.59 2.37 -6.89
N ALA A 104 33.80 3.68 -6.95
CA ALA A 104 34.14 4.43 -8.16
C ALA A 104 35.59 4.22 -8.67
N ALA A 105 36.18 3.05 -8.40
CA ALA A 105 37.55 2.67 -8.78
C ALA A 105 37.71 2.37 -10.28
#